data_AF-A0A1S3S5A7-F1
#
_entry.id   AF-A0A1S3S5A7-F1
#
_cell.length_a   1.000
_cell.length_b   1.000
_cell.length_c   1.000
_cell.angle_alpha   90.00
_cell.angle_beta   90.00
_cell.angle_gamma   90.00
#
_symmetry.space_group_name_H-M   'P 1'
#
loop_
_entity.id
_entity.type
_entity.pdbx_description
1 polymer ?
#
loop_
_entity_poly.entity_id
_entity_poly.type
_entity_poly.pdbx_seq_one_letter_code
_entity_poly.pdbx_strand_id
1 'polypeptide(L)'
;MSGDDAPAQQQNAEEKKQENKPSEEPKAESKPESPPVSSTEAAATPAATEKVPEEEQFTYRSLVLSGYGGYDKVKLQVKKGKPALKAGEVMVRVKACGLNFADLLARQGLYDRLPSPPVTPGMECSGEIEAVGEEVTDRKVGDKVLVLNRCGLWQEVAVVPATHTFLIPEGMTFEEAAALPVNYITAYMMLFDFGNLRPNQSILIHSAAGGVGIAATQLCQTVKDVTVFGTASASKHETISQGGVTHCIDYRTRDYVEEVRKISPKGLDIVLDPLGGSDTHKAYNLLKPMGKLITYGAANMLAGQKKNLLAVAKTWYHQFSIHTLSLIQNNKSVCGFHLGYLDGEVEVILQAMTTILDLYRQGKIKPRIDSTYHLEQVGDAMRRMQERNNIGKVILITEPMPEEEKKEEKKEDKKKEDKKKDDKKKDDSKKEDKKEEKKEEPKKEEKNEEKNEVKKEEKKEEPKKEEK
;
A
#
# COMPACT_ATOMS: atom_id res chain seq x y z
N MET A 1 -38.01 48.82 -21.03
CA MET A 1 -38.72 49.65 -20.03
C MET A 1 -38.30 49.07 -18.68
N SER A 2 -37.21 49.58 -18.12
CA SER A 2 -37.17 50.73 -17.18
C SER A 2 -37.75 50.30 -15.84
N GLY A 3 -37.01 50.28 -14.72
CA GLY A 3 -36.13 51.36 -14.25
C GLY A 3 -36.97 52.34 -13.41
N ASP A 4 -36.48 53.01 -12.35
CA ASP A 4 -35.19 53.00 -11.63
C ASP A 4 -35.54 53.35 -10.13
N ASP A 5 -34.68 53.59 -9.13
CA ASP A 5 -33.23 53.85 -8.99
C ASP A 5 -32.77 53.42 -7.56
N ALA A 6 -31.52 53.73 -7.17
CA ALA A 6 -30.93 53.51 -5.84
C ALA A 6 -31.10 54.75 -4.89
N PRO A 7 -30.29 54.95 -3.82
CA PRO A 7 -28.86 55.31 -3.99
C PRO A 7 -27.89 54.64 -3.00
N ALA A 8 -26.60 54.70 -3.36
CA ALA A 8 -25.47 54.33 -2.51
C ALA A 8 -24.92 55.55 -1.74
N GLN A 9 -24.11 55.29 -0.69
CA GLN A 9 -23.11 56.25 -0.21
C GLN A 9 -21.76 55.57 0.00
N GLN A 10 -20.77 55.98 -0.79
CA GLN A 10 -19.36 55.88 -0.46
C GLN A 10 -18.95 57.15 0.29
N GLN A 11 -18.01 57.04 1.22
CA GLN A 11 -17.13 58.15 1.58
C GLN A 11 -15.68 57.67 1.55
N ASN A 12 -14.84 58.49 0.92
CA ASN A 12 -13.40 58.35 0.77
C ASN A 12 -12.80 59.64 1.33
N ALA A 13 -11.65 59.56 2.02
CA ALA A 13 -10.48 60.44 1.84
C ALA A 13 -9.49 60.33 3.00
N GLU A 14 -8.20 60.25 2.65
CA GLU A 14 -7.06 60.93 3.31
C GLU A 14 -6.69 60.58 4.79
N GLU A 15 -5.44 60.61 5.23
CA GLU A 15 -4.13 60.55 4.57
C GLU A 15 -3.06 60.26 5.65
N LYS A 16 -2.04 59.43 5.35
CA LYS A 16 -0.62 59.69 5.69
C LYS A 16 0.29 58.52 5.32
N LYS A 17 1.10 58.74 4.28
CA LYS A 17 2.37 58.04 4.12
C LYS A 17 3.40 58.63 5.09
N GLN A 18 4.28 57.80 5.63
CA GLN A 18 5.65 58.21 5.93
C GLN A 18 6.61 57.16 5.38
N GLU A 19 7.20 57.46 4.24
CA GLU A 19 8.45 56.86 3.80
C GLU A 19 9.59 57.50 4.60
N ASN A 20 10.62 56.75 4.95
CA ASN A 20 11.97 57.30 4.94
C ASN A 20 13.01 56.21 4.62
N LYS A 21 13.98 56.58 3.79
CA LYS A 21 15.00 55.71 3.19
C LYS A 21 16.22 55.54 4.13
N PRO A 22 17.14 54.58 3.84
CA PRO A 22 18.32 54.33 4.67
C PRO A 22 19.42 55.37 4.43
N SER A 23 20.29 55.54 5.42
CA SER A 23 21.51 56.37 5.37
C SER A 23 22.79 55.52 5.42
N GLU A 24 23.87 56.05 4.85
CA GLU A 24 25.09 55.34 4.43
C GLU A 24 26.12 55.02 5.53
N GLU A 25 27.09 54.17 5.17
CA GLU A 25 28.36 53.97 5.89
C GLU A 25 29.23 55.25 5.92
N PRO A 26 30.23 55.31 6.82
CA PRO A 26 31.58 55.58 6.31
C PRO A 26 32.73 54.78 6.96
N LYS A 27 33.57 54.22 6.08
CA LYS A 27 35.05 54.02 6.11
C LYS A 27 35.84 53.94 7.43
N ALA A 28 36.45 52.77 7.62
CA ALA A 28 37.86 52.45 7.92
C ALA A 28 38.86 53.51 8.45
N GLU A 29 39.49 53.18 9.59
CA GLU A 29 40.91 53.32 10.03
C GLU A 29 40.95 52.96 11.55
N SER A 30 41.99 52.43 12.22
CA SER A 30 43.34 51.95 11.89
C SER A 30 43.82 50.93 12.98
N LYS A 31 45.00 50.29 12.81
CA LYS A 31 45.59 49.33 13.79
C LYS A 31 46.22 50.02 15.01
N PRO A 32 46.42 49.28 16.13
CA PRO A 32 47.76 49.23 16.75
C PRO A 32 48.37 47.81 16.84
N GLU A 33 49.62 47.76 17.33
CA GLU A 33 50.58 46.66 17.17
C GLU A 33 50.57 45.59 18.27
N SER A 34 51.19 44.44 17.95
CA SER A 34 51.51 43.35 18.87
C SER A 34 52.99 43.41 19.34
N PRO A 35 53.29 43.19 20.63
CA PRO A 35 54.65 42.92 21.13
C PRO A 35 54.99 41.40 21.11
N PRO A 36 56.25 40.98 21.35
CA PRO A 36 56.86 39.91 20.56
C PRO A 36 56.79 38.49 21.12
N VAL A 37 57.07 37.55 20.21
CA VAL A 37 57.29 36.12 20.48
C VAL A 37 58.53 35.91 21.36
N SER A 38 58.39 35.15 22.43
CA SER A 38 59.51 34.57 23.19
C SER A 38 59.57 33.07 22.89
N SER A 39 60.69 32.62 22.32
CA SER A 39 60.94 31.22 21.99
C SER A 39 61.63 30.49 23.14
N THR A 40 60.98 29.46 23.67
CA THR A 40 61.65 28.39 24.44
C THR A 40 61.09 27.05 24.02
N GLU A 41 61.92 26.25 23.35
CA GLU A 41 61.64 24.83 23.12
C GLU A 41 61.76 24.07 24.46
N ALA A 42 60.74 23.25 24.76
CA ALA A 42 60.83 22.22 25.79
C ALA A 42 60.24 20.94 25.21
N ALA A 43 60.99 19.84 25.30
CA ALA A 43 60.72 18.62 24.54
C ALA A 43 59.39 17.95 24.92
N ALA A 44 58.64 17.53 23.92
CA ALA A 44 57.37 16.82 24.10
C ALA A 44 57.60 15.38 24.58
N THR A 45 57.12 15.06 25.78
CA THR A 45 56.81 13.68 26.18
C THR A 45 55.47 13.31 25.53
N PRO A 46 55.33 12.15 24.87
CA PRO A 46 54.04 11.76 24.28
C PRO A 46 53.06 11.42 25.40
N ALA A 47 52.18 12.37 25.74
CA ALA A 47 51.00 12.09 26.53
C ALA A 47 50.16 11.05 25.79
N ALA A 48 49.92 9.91 26.42
CA ALA A 48 49.02 8.91 25.88
C ALA A 48 47.65 9.55 25.71
N THR A 49 47.15 9.60 24.47
CA THR A 49 45.77 9.98 24.20
C THR A 49 44.87 8.91 24.81
N GLU A 50 44.37 9.18 26.01
CA GLU A 50 43.17 8.52 26.50
C GLU A 50 42.11 8.67 25.40
N LYS A 51 41.69 7.52 24.85
CA LYS A 51 40.49 7.50 24.03
C LYS A 51 39.35 7.90 24.95
N VAL A 52 38.87 9.14 24.77
CA VAL A 52 37.51 9.50 25.17
C VAL A 52 36.63 8.35 24.68
N PRO A 53 35.81 7.72 25.55
CA PRO A 53 34.92 6.66 25.10
C PRO A 53 34.11 7.20 23.93
N GLU A 54 34.14 6.53 22.78
CA GLU A 54 33.18 6.81 21.73
C GLU A 54 31.81 6.57 22.37
N GLU A 55 31.03 7.63 22.61
CA GLU A 55 29.63 7.49 22.98
C GLU A 55 29.01 6.55 21.95
N GLU A 56 28.48 5.40 22.40
CA GLU A 56 27.91 4.41 21.49
C GLU A 56 26.77 5.06 20.71
N GLN A 57 27.09 5.49 19.50
CA GLN A 57 26.24 6.35 18.71
C GLN A 57 24.93 5.62 18.46
N PHE A 58 23.83 6.08 19.07
CA PHE A 58 22.53 5.41 19.02
C PHE A 58 22.22 4.95 17.59
N THR A 59 22.02 3.65 17.41
CA THR A 59 21.67 3.07 16.12
C THR A 59 20.37 2.29 16.21
N TYR A 60 19.70 2.18 15.06
CA TYR A 60 18.46 1.41 14.93
C TYR A 60 18.28 0.94 13.49
N ARG A 61 17.66 -0.22 13.32
CA ARG A 61 17.42 -0.83 12.00
C ARG A 61 16.17 -0.26 11.36
N SER A 62 16.23 -0.09 10.04
CA SER A 62 15.15 0.44 9.22
C SER A 62 15.14 -0.22 7.85
N LEU A 63 13.95 -0.57 7.38
CA LEU A 63 13.75 -0.96 5.99
C LEU A 63 13.61 0.30 5.13
N VAL A 64 14.42 0.40 4.07
CA VAL A 64 14.45 1.55 3.18
C VAL A 64 14.19 1.07 1.76
N LEU A 65 13.11 1.57 1.16
CA LEU A 65 12.86 1.46 -0.28
C LEU A 65 13.89 2.35 -0.99
N SER A 66 14.87 1.74 -1.67
CA SER A 66 15.99 2.45 -2.31
C SER A 66 15.73 2.80 -3.79
N GLY A 67 14.57 2.46 -4.33
CA GLY A 67 14.16 2.68 -5.72
C GLY A 67 12.94 1.83 -6.07
N TYR A 68 12.34 2.01 -7.24
CA TYR A 68 11.17 1.21 -7.64
C TYR A 68 11.57 -0.13 -8.27
N GLY A 69 10.80 -1.20 -8.02
CA GLY A 69 11.01 -2.51 -8.65
C GLY A 69 10.64 -3.73 -7.80
N GLY A 70 11.52 -4.74 -7.83
CA GLY A 70 11.36 -6.03 -7.17
C GLY A 70 11.58 -5.98 -5.66
N TYR A 71 11.54 -7.16 -5.03
CA TYR A 71 11.76 -7.30 -3.59
C TYR A 71 13.14 -6.76 -3.15
N ASP A 72 14.14 -6.84 -4.04
CA ASP A 72 15.52 -6.35 -3.90
C ASP A 72 15.66 -4.84 -3.61
N LYS A 73 14.56 -4.08 -3.78
CA LYS A 73 14.53 -2.63 -3.59
C LYS A 73 14.26 -2.19 -2.16
N VAL A 74 13.71 -3.06 -1.32
CA VAL A 74 13.58 -2.76 0.12
C VAL A 74 14.80 -3.36 0.81
N LYS A 75 15.64 -2.51 1.40
CA LYS A 75 16.91 -2.90 2.02
C LYS A 75 16.90 -2.60 3.51
N LEU A 76 17.36 -3.55 4.31
CA LEU A 76 17.67 -3.30 5.72
C LEU A 76 18.90 -2.39 5.82
N GLN A 77 18.78 -1.30 6.57
CA GLN A 77 19.84 -0.34 6.84
C GLN A 77 19.92 -0.08 8.34
N VAL A 78 21.10 0.27 8.83
CA VAL A 78 21.31 0.78 10.19
C VAL A 78 21.37 2.30 10.11
N LYS A 79 20.40 2.97 10.72
CA LYS A 79 20.39 4.43 10.90
C LYS A 79 21.19 4.80 12.14
N LYS A 80 21.80 5.99 12.12
CA LYS A 80 22.64 6.56 13.18
C LYS A 80 22.01 7.82 13.76
N GLY A 81 22.19 8.04 15.06
CA GLY A 81 21.59 9.13 15.82
C GLY A 81 20.16 8.81 16.25
N LYS A 82 19.79 9.21 17.46
CA LYS A 82 18.41 9.13 17.95
C LYS A 82 17.57 10.17 17.17
N PRO A 83 16.39 9.81 16.61
CA PRO A 83 15.56 10.77 15.90
C PRO A 83 15.17 11.95 16.78
N ALA A 84 15.15 13.16 16.23
CA ALA A 84 14.63 14.33 16.92
C ALA A 84 13.12 14.16 17.21
N LEU A 85 12.69 14.65 18.36
CA LEU A 85 11.31 14.58 18.85
C LEU A 85 10.82 16.02 19.08
N LYS A 86 9.70 16.40 18.45
CA LYS A 86 9.12 17.75 18.58
C LYS A 86 7.98 17.78 19.61
N ALA A 87 7.50 18.99 19.91
CA ALA A 87 6.21 19.17 20.56
C ALA A 87 5.09 18.46 19.77
N GLY A 88 4.12 17.88 20.48
CA GLY A 88 3.02 17.10 19.93
C GLY A 88 3.39 15.70 19.40
N GLU A 89 4.68 15.31 19.41
CA GLU A 89 5.15 14.01 18.91
C GLU A 89 5.45 13.01 20.05
N VAL A 90 5.40 11.72 19.74
CA VAL A 90 5.88 10.62 20.58
C VAL A 90 6.88 9.76 19.82
N MET A 91 7.86 9.21 20.54
CA MET A 91 8.81 8.23 20.01
C MET A 91 8.39 6.83 20.44
N VAL A 92 8.13 5.96 19.48
CA VAL A 92 7.71 4.56 19.70
C VAL A 92 8.87 3.63 19.38
N ARG A 93 9.23 2.80 20.36
CA ARG A 93 10.06 1.60 20.19
C ARG A 93 9.19 0.51 19.58
N VAL A 94 9.27 0.37 18.27
CA VAL A 94 8.41 -0.51 17.47
C VAL A 94 8.74 -1.97 17.76
N LYS A 95 7.71 -2.82 17.85
CA LYS A 95 7.79 -4.27 18.09
C LYS A 95 7.34 -5.06 16.86
N ALA A 96 6.23 -4.64 16.25
CA ALA A 96 5.65 -5.25 15.05
C ALA A 96 5.14 -4.19 14.06
N CYS A 97 5.23 -4.46 12.77
CA CYS A 97 4.76 -3.61 11.68
C CYS A 97 3.80 -4.39 10.78
N GLY A 98 2.72 -3.74 10.33
CA GLY A 98 1.82 -4.32 9.35
C GLY A 98 2.38 -4.21 7.93
N LEU A 99 2.30 -5.30 7.16
CA LEU A 99 2.52 -5.28 5.72
C LEU A 99 1.17 -5.07 5.01
N ASN A 100 1.12 -4.16 4.03
CA ASN A 100 -0.08 -3.84 3.26
C ASN A 100 0.13 -4.01 1.75
N PHE A 101 -1.00 -4.17 1.06
CA PHE A 101 -1.01 -4.20 -0.41
C PHE A 101 -0.59 -2.85 -1.02
N ALA A 102 -0.84 -1.75 -0.31
CA ALA A 102 -0.32 -0.42 -0.65
C ALA A 102 1.22 -0.37 -0.65
N ASP A 103 1.91 -1.05 0.27
CA ASP A 103 3.38 -1.11 0.29
C ASP A 103 3.93 -1.85 -0.96
N LEU A 104 3.21 -2.87 -1.45
CA LEU A 104 3.56 -3.57 -2.69
C LEU A 104 3.39 -2.67 -3.93
N LEU A 105 2.33 -1.85 -3.98
CA LEU A 105 2.12 -0.84 -5.03
C LEU A 105 3.21 0.24 -4.97
N ALA A 106 3.53 0.71 -3.77
CA ALA A 106 4.54 1.74 -3.53
C ALA A 106 5.95 1.28 -3.95
N ARG A 107 6.33 0.04 -3.61
CA ARG A 107 7.58 -0.59 -4.08
C ARG A 107 7.68 -0.60 -5.62
N GLN A 108 6.56 -0.73 -6.32
CA GLN A 108 6.53 -0.72 -7.79
C GLN A 108 6.36 0.68 -8.41
N GLY A 109 6.25 1.76 -7.63
CA GLY A 109 5.99 3.10 -8.17
C GLY A 109 4.58 3.19 -8.79
N LEU A 110 3.61 2.61 -8.10
CA LEU A 110 2.17 2.63 -8.41
C LEU A 110 1.33 3.26 -7.28
N TYR A 111 1.97 3.90 -6.31
CA TYR A 111 1.34 4.61 -5.20
C TYR A 111 2.05 5.95 -5.00
N ASP A 112 1.34 7.04 -5.29
CA ASP A 112 1.85 8.42 -5.30
C ASP A 112 1.91 9.06 -3.91
N ARG A 113 1.20 8.50 -2.93
CA ARG A 113 1.25 8.96 -1.53
C ARG A 113 2.54 8.56 -0.83
N LEU A 114 3.29 7.54 -1.25
CA LEU A 114 4.62 7.29 -0.67
C LEU A 114 5.62 8.32 -1.25
N PRO A 115 6.41 9.03 -0.42
CA PRO A 115 7.49 9.88 -0.93
C PRO A 115 8.47 9.12 -1.83
N SER A 116 9.11 9.82 -2.75
CA SER A 116 10.10 9.22 -3.65
C SER A 116 11.24 8.54 -2.87
N PRO A 117 11.71 7.36 -3.30
CA PRO A 117 12.91 6.72 -2.77
C PRO A 117 14.14 7.65 -2.79
N PRO A 118 15.04 7.59 -1.77
CA PRO A 118 15.04 6.66 -0.64
C PRO A 118 14.04 7.03 0.48
N VAL A 119 13.24 6.07 0.93
CA VAL A 119 12.21 6.28 1.97
C VAL A 119 11.98 5.03 2.81
N THR A 120 11.62 5.17 4.08
CA THR A 120 11.13 4.06 4.91
C THR A 120 9.62 3.87 4.67
N PRO A 121 9.15 2.73 4.14
CA PRO A 121 7.73 2.45 3.92
C PRO A 121 7.02 1.99 5.22
N GLY A 122 5.80 1.44 5.10
CA GLY A 122 5.01 0.94 6.21
C GLY A 122 4.01 1.96 6.75
N MET A 123 2.73 1.60 6.72
CA MET A 123 1.61 2.47 7.13
C MET A 123 1.09 2.21 8.55
N GLU A 124 1.42 1.08 9.17
CA GLU A 124 1.00 0.77 10.55
C GLU A 124 2.06 -0.01 11.31
N CYS A 125 2.11 0.20 12.63
CA CYS A 125 2.92 -0.59 13.54
C CYS A 125 2.34 -0.59 14.97
N SER A 126 2.99 -1.31 15.86
CA SER A 126 2.74 -1.32 17.28
C SER A 126 4.06 -1.33 18.06
N GLY A 127 4.03 -0.84 19.29
CA GLY A 127 5.19 -0.82 20.17
C GLY A 127 4.95 -0.11 21.49
N GLU A 128 6.04 0.32 22.12
CA GLU A 128 6.03 0.98 23.43
C GLU A 128 6.56 2.41 23.27
N ILE A 129 5.93 3.40 23.92
CA ILE A 129 6.42 4.78 23.92
C ILE A 129 7.72 4.84 24.73
N GLU A 130 8.82 5.24 24.08
CA GLU A 130 10.15 5.42 24.68
C GLU A 130 10.39 6.87 25.14
N ALA A 131 9.80 7.85 24.44
CA ALA A 131 9.88 9.26 24.79
C ALA A 131 8.61 10.01 24.33
N VAL A 132 8.30 11.09 25.04
CA VAL A 132 7.13 11.95 24.80
C VAL A 132 7.63 13.38 24.64
N GLY A 133 7.17 14.07 23.59
CA GLY A 133 7.51 15.47 23.35
C GLY A 133 6.72 16.43 24.24
N GLU A 134 7.07 17.72 24.16
CA GLU A 134 6.29 18.78 24.80
C GLU A 134 4.84 18.80 24.29
N GLU A 135 3.93 19.43 25.03
CA GLU A 135 2.48 19.54 24.71
C GLU A 135 1.66 18.22 24.70
N VAL A 136 2.30 17.05 24.66
CA VAL A 136 1.59 15.76 24.76
C VAL A 136 1.19 15.48 26.22
N THR A 137 -0.12 15.39 26.47
CA THR A 137 -0.68 15.26 27.83
C THR A 137 -1.44 13.96 28.07
N ASP A 138 -1.75 13.20 27.03
CA ASP A 138 -2.59 12.00 27.05
C ASP A 138 -1.82 10.69 26.75
N ARG A 139 -0.48 10.75 26.71
CA ARG A 139 0.43 9.61 26.54
C ARG A 139 1.62 9.71 27.49
N LYS A 140 2.19 8.57 27.90
CA LYS A 140 3.40 8.49 28.74
C LYS A 140 4.37 7.42 28.27
N VAL A 141 5.62 7.52 28.70
CA VAL A 141 6.64 6.48 28.48
C VAL A 141 6.17 5.15 29.09
N GLY A 142 6.37 4.06 28.37
CA GLY A 142 5.89 2.72 28.72
C GLY A 142 4.47 2.40 28.23
N ASP A 143 3.72 3.36 27.70
CA ASP A 143 2.42 3.06 27.08
C ASP A 143 2.60 2.17 25.85
N LYS A 144 1.81 1.08 25.79
CA LYS A 144 1.71 0.22 24.62
C LYS A 144 0.75 0.85 23.62
N VAL A 145 1.24 1.15 22.42
CA VAL A 145 0.48 1.85 21.38
C VAL A 145 0.52 1.12 20.04
N LEU A 146 -0.60 1.21 19.32
CA LEU A 146 -0.65 1.00 17.88
C LEU A 146 -0.69 2.34 17.16
N VAL A 147 -0.09 2.38 15.98
CA VAL A 147 0.22 3.60 15.23
C VAL A 147 -0.27 3.44 13.80
N LEU A 148 -0.96 4.46 13.30
CA LEU A 148 -1.26 4.63 11.87
C LEU A 148 -0.50 5.84 11.35
N ASN A 149 0.25 5.69 10.26
CA ASN A 149 0.92 6.82 9.62
C ASN A 149 0.98 6.65 8.10
N ARG A 150 1.27 7.74 7.38
CA ARG A 150 1.40 7.72 5.92
C ARG A 150 2.55 6.81 5.43
N CYS A 151 3.67 6.81 6.16
CA CYS A 151 4.85 5.96 5.92
C CYS A 151 5.76 5.95 7.16
N GLY A 152 6.94 5.33 7.06
CA GLY A 152 7.99 5.45 8.07
C GLY A 152 7.87 4.49 9.24
N LEU A 153 7.05 3.43 9.16
CA LEU A 153 6.81 2.53 10.29
C LEU A 153 7.53 1.18 10.20
N TRP A 154 8.17 0.82 9.08
CA TRP A 154 9.03 -0.37 8.97
C TRP A 154 10.46 -0.10 9.51
N GLN A 155 10.56 0.21 10.80
CA GLN A 155 11.82 0.48 11.50
C GLN A 155 11.66 0.30 13.01
N GLU A 156 12.77 0.11 13.74
CA GLU A 156 12.75 -0.17 15.18
C GLU A 156 12.36 1.05 16.04
N VAL A 157 12.51 2.27 15.50
CA VAL A 157 12.19 3.53 16.17
C VAL A 157 11.40 4.41 15.22
N ALA A 158 10.20 4.82 15.62
CA ALA A 158 9.35 5.74 14.87
C ALA A 158 9.04 6.98 15.72
N VAL A 159 9.09 8.16 15.10
CA VAL A 159 8.57 9.41 15.69
C VAL A 159 7.34 9.81 14.89
N VAL A 160 6.22 10.05 15.59
CA VAL A 160 4.91 10.35 15.01
C VAL A 160 4.15 11.35 15.90
N PRO A 161 3.17 12.11 15.36
CA PRO A 161 2.25 12.88 16.19
C PRO A 161 1.53 11.97 17.21
N ALA A 162 1.30 12.45 18.43
CA ALA A 162 0.60 11.67 19.47
C ALA A 162 -0.82 11.26 19.03
N THR A 163 -1.48 12.10 18.23
CA THR A 163 -2.80 11.87 17.61
C THR A 163 -2.84 10.69 16.64
N HIS A 164 -1.68 10.23 16.14
CA HIS A 164 -1.56 9.06 15.27
C HIS A 164 -1.46 7.73 16.07
N THR A 165 -1.48 7.81 17.41
CA THR A 165 -1.29 6.68 18.32
C THR A 165 -2.54 6.38 19.13
N PHE A 166 -2.80 5.10 19.36
CA PHE A 166 -3.91 4.61 20.17
C PHE A 166 -3.39 3.60 21.18
N LEU A 167 -3.90 3.64 22.41
CA LEU A 167 -3.52 2.69 23.46
C LEU A 167 -4.01 1.27 23.11
N ILE A 168 -3.09 0.30 23.20
CA ILE A 168 -3.36 -1.12 23.00
C ILE A 168 -4.22 -1.63 24.17
N PRO A 169 -5.41 -2.23 23.92
CA PRO A 169 -6.21 -2.85 24.96
C PRO A 169 -5.47 -3.98 25.69
N GLU A 170 -5.80 -4.19 26.96
CA GLU A 170 -5.27 -5.33 27.73
C GLU A 170 -5.56 -6.67 27.01
N GLY A 171 -4.59 -7.57 27.02
CA GLY A 171 -4.66 -8.87 26.35
C GLY A 171 -4.41 -8.86 24.83
N MET A 172 -4.33 -7.70 24.17
CA MET A 172 -3.94 -7.62 22.74
C MET A 172 -2.41 -7.72 22.58
N THR A 173 -1.95 -8.57 21.66
CA THR A 173 -0.51 -8.68 21.36
C THR A 173 -0.03 -7.58 20.42
N PHE A 174 1.29 -7.37 20.31
CA PHE A 174 1.84 -6.39 19.38
C PHE A 174 1.53 -6.75 17.91
N GLU A 175 1.52 -8.03 17.55
CA GLU A 175 1.19 -8.51 16.22
C GLU A 175 -0.28 -8.22 15.89
N GLU A 176 -1.21 -8.51 16.82
CA GLU A 176 -2.63 -8.17 16.66
C GLU A 176 -2.84 -6.66 16.53
N ALA A 177 -2.15 -5.88 17.36
CA ALA A 177 -2.19 -4.42 17.34
C ALA A 177 -1.65 -3.85 16.01
N ALA A 178 -0.58 -4.43 15.45
CA ALA A 178 -0.03 -4.06 14.14
C ALA A 178 -0.83 -4.63 12.94
N ALA A 179 -1.85 -5.45 13.20
CA ALA A 179 -2.78 -5.97 12.19
C ALA A 179 -4.12 -5.23 12.16
N LEU A 180 -4.37 -4.32 13.12
CA LEU A 180 -5.66 -3.68 13.31
C LEU A 180 -5.88 -2.44 12.42
N PRO A 181 -5.05 -1.37 12.43
CA PRO A 181 -5.40 -0.07 11.83
C PRO A 181 -5.89 -0.12 10.38
N VAL A 182 -5.01 -0.48 9.45
CA VAL A 182 -5.29 -0.35 8.02
C VAL A 182 -6.39 -1.32 7.59
N ASN A 183 -6.38 -2.55 8.13
CA ASN A 183 -7.37 -3.55 7.79
C ASN A 183 -8.78 -3.17 8.29
N TYR A 184 -8.90 -2.81 9.57
CA TYR A 184 -10.20 -2.62 10.21
C TYR A 184 -10.79 -1.23 9.99
N ILE A 185 -9.99 -0.15 9.89
CA ILE A 185 -10.52 1.16 9.45
C ILE A 185 -11.09 1.02 8.03
N THR A 186 -10.32 0.41 7.12
CA THR A 186 -10.76 0.20 5.73
C THR A 186 -12.05 -0.61 5.69
N ALA A 187 -12.12 -1.73 6.40
CA ALA A 187 -13.35 -2.53 6.47
C ALA A 187 -14.53 -1.75 7.09
N TYR A 188 -14.32 -1.05 8.20
CA TYR A 188 -15.34 -0.29 8.91
C TYR A 188 -15.95 0.82 8.02
N MET A 189 -15.12 1.68 7.43
CA MET A 189 -15.60 2.80 6.63
C MET A 189 -16.30 2.34 5.34
N MET A 190 -15.82 1.27 4.71
CA MET A 190 -16.51 0.68 3.55
C MET A 190 -17.87 0.08 3.90
N LEU A 191 -18.01 -0.58 5.05
CA LEU A 191 -19.25 -1.23 5.47
C LEU A 191 -20.28 -0.25 6.00
N PHE A 192 -19.88 0.67 6.87
CA PHE A 192 -20.81 1.53 7.62
C PHE A 192 -21.00 2.90 6.97
N ASP A 193 -19.93 3.60 6.61
CA ASP A 193 -20.03 4.96 6.06
C ASP A 193 -20.51 4.94 4.59
N PHE A 194 -19.87 4.14 3.73
CA PHE A 194 -20.27 4.00 2.32
C PHE A 194 -21.36 2.94 2.10
N GLY A 195 -21.17 1.73 2.64
CA GLY A 195 -22.09 0.61 2.44
C GLY A 195 -23.44 0.82 3.13
N ASN A 196 -23.44 1.48 4.29
CA ASN A 196 -24.58 1.58 5.19
C ASN A 196 -25.17 0.19 5.47
N LEU A 197 -24.31 -0.71 5.95
CA LEU A 197 -24.62 -2.11 6.26
C LEU A 197 -25.73 -2.20 7.32
N ARG A 198 -26.77 -2.99 7.02
CA ARG A 198 -27.98 -3.16 7.83
C ARG A 198 -28.35 -4.63 7.99
N PRO A 199 -29.19 -4.98 8.98
CA PRO A 199 -29.69 -6.33 9.11
C PRO A 199 -30.37 -6.89 7.86
N ASN A 200 -30.23 -8.19 7.63
CA ASN A 200 -30.79 -8.92 6.46
C ASN A 200 -30.19 -8.53 5.09
N GLN A 201 -29.09 -7.77 5.04
CA GLN A 201 -28.40 -7.47 3.79
C GLN A 201 -27.42 -8.57 3.37
N SER A 202 -27.01 -8.52 2.11
CA SER A 202 -26.12 -9.46 1.47
C SER A 202 -24.93 -8.76 0.83
N ILE A 203 -23.73 -9.29 1.04
CA ILE A 203 -22.47 -8.64 0.67
C ILE A 203 -21.52 -9.60 -0.06
N LEU A 204 -20.80 -9.10 -1.07
CA LEU A 204 -19.65 -9.78 -1.66
C LEU A 204 -18.34 -9.18 -1.14
N ILE A 205 -17.53 -10.00 -0.49
CA ILE A 205 -16.19 -9.67 -0.03
C ILE A 205 -15.19 -10.38 -0.96
N HIS A 206 -14.61 -9.63 -1.89
CA HIS A 206 -13.51 -10.15 -2.69
C HIS A 206 -12.23 -10.29 -1.85
N SER A 207 -11.39 -11.28 -2.20
CA SER A 207 -10.21 -11.66 -1.41
C SER A 207 -10.51 -11.89 0.08
N ALA A 208 -11.60 -12.60 0.40
CA ALA A 208 -12.13 -12.76 1.76
C ALA A 208 -11.12 -13.32 2.79
N ALA A 209 -10.09 -14.04 2.34
CA ALA A 209 -9.02 -14.57 3.19
C ALA A 209 -7.87 -13.56 3.50
N GLY A 210 -7.86 -12.38 2.87
CA GLY A 210 -6.88 -11.33 3.16
C GLY A 210 -7.23 -10.54 4.43
N GLY A 211 -6.31 -9.70 4.91
CA GLY A 211 -6.50 -8.91 6.14
C GLY A 211 -7.79 -8.08 6.16
N VAL A 212 -8.03 -7.26 5.12
CA VAL A 212 -9.29 -6.49 4.97
C VAL A 212 -10.51 -7.40 4.82
N GLY A 213 -10.37 -8.54 4.11
CA GLY A 213 -11.48 -9.48 3.89
C GLY A 213 -11.95 -10.16 5.18
N ILE A 214 -11.01 -10.55 6.04
CA ILE A 214 -11.30 -11.11 7.37
C ILE A 214 -11.87 -10.02 8.30
N ALA A 215 -11.30 -8.81 8.29
CA ALA A 215 -11.82 -7.69 9.06
C ALA A 215 -13.27 -7.36 8.68
N ALA A 216 -13.56 -7.27 7.38
CA ALA A 216 -14.91 -7.03 6.87
C ALA A 216 -15.87 -8.18 7.21
N THR A 217 -15.42 -9.44 7.15
CA THR A 217 -16.26 -10.59 7.53
C THR A 217 -16.63 -10.53 9.01
N GLN A 218 -15.68 -10.26 9.91
CA GLN A 218 -15.95 -10.12 11.35
C GLN A 218 -16.87 -8.94 11.65
N LEU A 219 -16.69 -7.78 10.99
CA LEU A 219 -17.58 -6.63 11.13
C LEU A 219 -18.99 -6.89 10.59
N CYS A 220 -19.14 -7.72 9.54
CA CYS A 220 -20.46 -8.18 9.11
C CYS A 220 -21.17 -9.02 10.18
N GLN A 221 -20.44 -9.83 10.96
CA GLN A 221 -21.00 -10.63 12.06
C GLN A 221 -21.51 -9.78 13.24
N THR A 222 -21.12 -8.50 13.35
CA THR A 222 -21.70 -7.60 14.36
C THR A 222 -23.07 -7.05 13.95
N VAL A 223 -23.54 -7.35 12.74
CA VAL A 223 -24.85 -6.95 12.21
C VAL A 223 -25.71 -8.19 11.99
N LYS A 224 -26.96 -8.13 12.47
CA LYS A 224 -27.88 -9.29 12.49
C LYS A 224 -28.22 -9.78 11.08
N ASP A 225 -28.21 -11.09 10.86
CA ASP A 225 -28.69 -11.76 9.64
C ASP A 225 -28.02 -11.29 8.32
N VAL A 226 -26.75 -10.88 8.34
CA VAL A 226 -26.00 -10.52 7.12
C VAL A 226 -25.50 -11.77 6.39
N THR A 227 -25.82 -11.90 5.10
CA THR A 227 -25.33 -12.99 4.24
C THR A 227 -24.01 -12.59 3.56
N VAL A 228 -22.92 -13.29 3.87
CA VAL A 228 -21.57 -12.99 3.34
C VAL A 228 -21.19 -13.98 2.23
N PHE A 229 -21.02 -13.46 1.01
CA PHE A 229 -20.37 -14.16 -0.09
C PHE A 229 -18.88 -13.80 -0.10
N GLY A 230 -17.98 -14.78 -0.15
CA GLY A 230 -16.54 -14.55 -0.06
C GLY A 230 -15.78 -15.27 -1.17
N THR A 231 -15.00 -14.53 -1.97
CA THR A 231 -14.15 -15.14 -3.00
C THR A 231 -12.74 -15.40 -2.47
N ALA A 232 -12.29 -16.65 -2.53
CA ALA A 232 -10.91 -17.07 -2.21
C ALA A 232 -10.60 -18.40 -2.94
N SER A 233 -9.33 -18.81 -3.02
CA SER A 233 -9.00 -20.15 -3.51
C SER A 233 -9.59 -21.24 -2.62
N ALA A 234 -10.01 -22.37 -3.20
CA ALA A 234 -10.65 -23.48 -2.47
C ALA A 234 -9.91 -23.91 -1.19
N SER A 235 -8.56 -23.92 -1.22
CA SER A 235 -7.69 -24.22 -0.07
C SER A 235 -7.85 -23.32 1.16
N LYS A 236 -8.62 -22.23 1.05
CA LYS A 236 -8.87 -21.25 2.12
C LYS A 236 -10.34 -21.23 2.57
N HIS A 237 -11.22 -21.99 1.91
CA HIS A 237 -12.67 -21.94 2.12
C HIS A 237 -13.07 -22.36 3.53
N GLU A 238 -12.45 -23.40 4.07
CA GLU A 238 -12.68 -23.84 5.45
C GLU A 238 -12.41 -22.69 6.45
N THR A 239 -11.25 -22.05 6.37
CA THR A 239 -10.86 -20.98 7.30
C THR A 239 -11.75 -19.74 7.21
N ILE A 240 -12.16 -19.33 6.00
CA ILE A 240 -13.05 -18.16 5.86
C ILE A 240 -14.51 -18.50 6.21
N SER A 241 -14.95 -19.75 6.00
CA SER A 241 -16.27 -20.23 6.42
C SER A 241 -16.39 -20.26 7.94
N GLN A 242 -15.39 -20.84 8.63
CA GLN A 242 -15.25 -20.78 10.09
C GLN A 242 -15.17 -19.32 10.59
N GLY A 243 -14.58 -18.42 9.79
CA GLY A 243 -14.51 -16.98 10.06
C GLY A 243 -15.79 -16.17 9.76
N GLY A 244 -16.87 -16.80 9.28
CA GLY A 244 -18.17 -16.15 9.07
C GLY A 244 -18.64 -15.98 7.62
N VAL A 245 -17.87 -16.44 6.61
CA VAL A 245 -18.31 -16.40 5.21
C VAL A 245 -19.41 -17.45 4.98
N THR A 246 -20.64 -17.00 4.73
CA THR A 246 -21.80 -17.86 4.45
C THR A 246 -21.66 -18.68 3.18
N HIS A 247 -21.11 -18.07 2.11
CA HIS A 247 -20.97 -18.70 0.79
C HIS A 247 -19.57 -18.47 0.23
N CYS A 248 -18.73 -19.51 0.30
CA CYS A 248 -17.37 -19.49 -0.24
C CYS A 248 -17.37 -19.78 -1.75
N ILE A 249 -16.65 -18.98 -2.53
CA ILE A 249 -16.59 -19.11 -3.99
C ILE A 249 -15.12 -19.19 -4.43
N ASP A 250 -14.77 -20.24 -5.18
CA ASP A 250 -13.45 -20.35 -5.81
C ASP A 250 -13.44 -19.69 -7.18
N TYR A 251 -13.03 -18.42 -7.18
CA TYR A 251 -12.90 -17.60 -8.39
C TYR A 251 -11.88 -18.14 -9.41
N ARG A 252 -11.07 -19.14 -9.03
CA ARG A 252 -10.10 -19.78 -9.94
C ARG A 252 -10.71 -20.89 -10.79
N THR A 253 -11.86 -21.42 -10.38
CA THR A 253 -12.53 -22.57 -11.02
C THR A 253 -13.97 -22.29 -11.43
N ARG A 254 -14.61 -21.23 -10.92
CA ARG A 254 -15.98 -20.82 -11.24
C ARG A 254 -16.11 -19.31 -11.44
N ASP A 255 -17.06 -18.87 -12.27
CA ASP A 255 -17.41 -17.45 -12.33
C ASP A 255 -18.27 -17.07 -11.10
N TYR A 256 -17.77 -16.10 -10.33
CA TYR A 256 -18.42 -15.70 -9.09
C TYR A 256 -19.78 -15.01 -9.29
N VAL A 257 -20.02 -14.39 -10.47
CA VAL A 257 -21.31 -13.77 -10.80
C VAL A 257 -22.38 -14.84 -10.95
N GLU A 258 -22.06 -15.97 -11.58
CA GLU A 258 -22.97 -17.10 -11.73
C GLU A 258 -23.24 -17.79 -10.39
N GLU A 259 -22.19 -18.06 -9.60
CA GLU A 259 -22.34 -18.69 -8.28
C GLU A 259 -23.17 -17.83 -7.31
N VAL A 260 -22.98 -16.51 -7.31
CA VAL A 260 -23.84 -15.60 -6.54
C VAL A 260 -25.27 -15.63 -7.06
N ARG A 261 -25.49 -15.56 -8.39
CA ARG A 261 -26.86 -15.53 -8.97
C ARG A 261 -27.64 -16.82 -8.75
N LYS A 262 -26.98 -17.98 -8.56
CA LYS A 262 -27.65 -19.24 -8.16
C LYS A 262 -28.29 -19.15 -6.78
N ILE A 263 -27.76 -18.32 -5.88
CA ILE A 263 -28.18 -18.22 -4.46
C ILE A 263 -29.00 -16.94 -4.23
N SER A 264 -28.57 -15.81 -4.81
CA SER A 264 -29.24 -14.52 -4.77
C SER A 264 -29.47 -14.00 -6.20
N PRO A 265 -30.53 -14.46 -6.91
CA PRO A 265 -30.76 -14.08 -8.31
C PRO A 265 -30.94 -12.58 -8.56
N LYS A 266 -31.35 -11.83 -7.53
CA LYS A 266 -31.54 -10.37 -7.58
C LYS A 266 -30.23 -9.58 -7.38
N GLY A 267 -29.10 -10.26 -7.14
CA GLY A 267 -27.82 -9.63 -6.81
C GLY A 267 -27.61 -9.40 -5.31
N LEU A 268 -26.75 -8.45 -4.96
CA LEU A 268 -26.29 -8.16 -3.59
C LEU A 268 -26.46 -6.68 -3.22
N ASP A 269 -26.50 -6.38 -1.93
CA ASP A 269 -26.69 -5.02 -1.40
C ASP A 269 -25.36 -4.24 -1.37
N ILE A 270 -24.24 -4.93 -1.12
CA ILE A 270 -22.90 -4.34 -1.05
C ILE A 270 -21.91 -5.23 -1.81
N VAL A 271 -20.97 -4.64 -2.55
CA VAL A 271 -19.80 -5.34 -3.10
C VAL A 271 -18.53 -4.55 -2.78
N LEU A 272 -17.56 -5.23 -2.16
CA LEU A 272 -16.23 -4.69 -1.86
C LEU A 272 -15.23 -5.15 -2.93
N ASP A 273 -14.67 -4.21 -3.69
CA ASP A 273 -13.79 -4.45 -4.84
C ASP A 273 -12.34 -3.98 -4.58
N PRO A 274 -11.41 -4.88 -4.23
CA PRO A 274 -9.98 -4.62 -4.19
C PRO A 274 -9.29 -4.87 -5.54
N LEU A 275 -9.99 -5.34 -6.57
CA LEU A 275 -9.42 -5.93 -7.78
C LEU A 275 -9.21 -4.88 -8.87
N GLY A 276 -10.26 -4.11 -9.18
CA GLY A 276 -10.26 -3.09 -10.22
C GLY A 276 -10.35 -3.63 -11.65
N GLY A 277 -10.72 -2.75 -12.58
CA GLY A 277 -10.82 -3.05 -14.01
C GLY A 277 -12.11 -3.79 -14.38
N SER A 278 -12.01 -4.90 -15.10
CA SER A 278 -13.18 -5.67 -15.55
C SER A 278 -14.04 -6.25 -14.42
N ASP A 279 -13.44 -6.56 -13.26
CA ASP A 279 -14.18 -7.06 -12.10
C ASP A 279 -15.10 -6.00 -11.49
N THR A 280 -14.73 -4.72 -11.54
CA THR A 280 -15.56 -3.57 -11.13
C THR A 280 -16.86 -3.51 -11.95
N HIS A 281 -16.78 -3.78 -13.27
CA HIS A 281 -17.97 -3.85 -14.13
C HIS A 281 -18.86 -5.07 -13.81
N LYS A 282 -18.27 -6.23 -13.53
CA LYS A 282 -19.02 -7.41 -13.07
C LYS A 282 -19.73 -7.13 -11.74
N ALA A 283 -19.02 -6.52 -10.79
CA ALA A 283 -19.52 -6.16 -9.47
C ALA A 283 -20.70 -5.19 -9.53
N TYR A 284 -20.64 -4.13 -10.34
CA TYR A 284 -21.76 -3.20 -10.53
C TYR A 284 -23.04 -3.89 -11.06
N ASN A 285 -22.87 -4.83 -11.99
CA ASN A 285 -23.95 -5.64 -12.57
C ASN A 285 -24.45 -6.76 -11.64
N LEU A 286 -23.83 -6.93 -10.47
CA LEU A 286 -24.25 -7.83 -9.40
C LEU A 286 -25.01 -7.10 -8.28
N LEU A 287 -25.11 -5.77 -8.31
CA LEU A 287 -25.88 -5.01 -7.32
C LEU A 287 -27.39 -5.14 -7.51
N LYS A 288 -28.12 -5.27 -6.39
CA LYS A 288 -29.56 -5.00 -6.24
C LYS A 288 -29.86 -3.50 -6.46
N PRO A 289 -31.14 -3.12 -6.62
CA PRO A 289 -31.58 -1.76 -6.33
C PRO A 289 -31.16 -1.33 -4.91
N MET A 290 -30.80 -0.06 -4.76
CA MET A 290 -30.15 0.55 -3.58
C MET A 290 -28.77 -0.03 -3.20
N GLY A 291 -28.17 -0.84 -4.08
CA GLY A 291 -26.88 -1.48 -3.86
C GLY A 291 -25.68 -0.56 -4.06
N LYS A 292 -24.57 -0.84 -3.36
CA LYS A 292 -23.32 -0.07 -3.39
C LYS A 292 -22.14 -0.92 -3.83
N LEU A 293 -21.39 -0.43 -4.80
CA LEU A 293 -20.06 -0.93 -5.15
C LEU A 293 -19.03 0.00 -4.50
N ILE A 294 -18.16 -0.55 -3.65
CA ILE A 294 -17.05 0.21 -3.03
C ILE A 294 -15.73 -0.36 -3.53
N THR A 295 -15.05 0.39 -4.39
CA THR A 295 -13.72 0.03 -4.90
C THR A 295 -12.64 0.63 -4.00
N TYR A 296 -11.71 -0.20 -3.54
CA TYR A 296 -10.68 0.19 -2.56
C TYR A 296 -9.27 -0.33 -2.86
N GLY A 297 -9.07 -0.89 -4.05
CA GLY A 297 -7.77 -1.37 -4.50
C GLY A 297 -7.75 -1.65 -5.99
N ALA A 298 -6.55 -1.89 -6.51
CA ALA A 298 -6.32 -2.26 -7.90
C ALA A 298 -5.42 -3.51 -7.97
N ALA A 299 -5.79 -4.58 -7.27
CA ALA A 299 -5.00 -5.81 -7.14
C ALA A 299 -4.74 -6.55 -8.45
N ASN A 300 -5.48 -6.23 -9.51
CA ASN A 300 -5.21 -6.70 -10.86
C ASN A 300 -4.03 -5.97 -11.55
N MET A 301 -3.59 -4.80 -11.06
CA MET A 301 -2.40 -4.09 -11.58
C MET A 301 -1.07 -4.73 -11.14
N LEU A 302 -1.04 -5.42 -9.99
CA LEU A 302 0.17 -6.08 -9.47
C LEU A 302 0.41 -7.45 -10.13
N ALA A 303 0.81 -7.41 -11.40
CA ALA A 303 1.16 -8.59 -12.20
C ALA A 303 2.69 -8.78 -12.29
N GLY A 304 3.25 -9.47 -11.29
CA GLY A 304 4.69 -9.80 -11.23
C GLY A 304 5.49 -8.92 -10.27
N GLN A 305 6.81 -9.15 -10.17
CA GLN A 305 7.66 -8.52 -9.14
C GLN A 305 7.96 -7.04 -9.40
N LYS A 306 7.93 -6.58 -10.65
CA LYS A 306 8.22 -5.21 -11.10
C LYS A 306 6.99 -4.60 -11.77
N LYS A 307 6.95 -3.26 -11.84
CA LYS A 307 5.89 -2.49 -12.54
C LYS A 307 5.65 -3.06 -13.93
N ASN A 308 4.46 -3.63 -14.12
CA ASN A 308 4.05 -4.23 -15.38
C ASN A 308 3.21 -3.21 -16.16
N LEU A 309 3.85 -2.49 -17.08
CA LEU A 309 3.19 -1.44 -17.87
C LEU A 309 2.00 -1.98 -18.69
N LEU A 310 2.05 -3.24 -19.14
CA LEU A 310 0.93 -3.89 -19.82
C LEU A 310 -0.26 -4.09 -18.87
N ALA A 311 -0.03 -4.54 -17.64
CA ALA A 311 -1.08 -4.68 -16.64
C ALA A 311 -1.69 -3.33 -16.24
N VAL A 312 -0.87 -2.30 -16.07
CA VAL A 312 -1.31 -0.91 -15.83
C VAL A 312 -2.18 -0.41 -16.98
N ALA A 313 -1.69 -0.51 -18.23
CA ALA A 313 -2.42 -0.08 -19.41
C ALA A 313 -3.71 -0.88 -19.62
N LYS A 314 -3.70 -2.19 -19.33
CA LYS A 314 -4.89 -3.05 -19.40
C LYS A 314 -5.94 -2.66 -18.35
N THR A 315 -5.53 -2.36 -17.11
CA THR A 315 -6.46 -1.91 -16.07
C THR A 315 -7.06 -0.55 -16.41
N TRP A 316 -6.26 0.37 -16.98
CA TRP A 316 -6.73 1.67 -17.46
C TRP A 316 -7.68 1.54 -18.67
N TYR A 317 -7.36 0.67 -19.64
CA TYR A 317 -8.22 0.41 -20.79
C TYR A 317 -9.55 -0.25 -20.42
N HIS A 318 -9.55 -1.13 -19.41
CA HIS A 318 -10.76 -1.71 -18.82
C HIS A 318 -11.25 -0.93 -17.59
N GLN A 319 -10.90 0.35 -17.46
CA GLN A 319 -11.37 1.18 -16.35
C GLN A 319 -12.89 1.29 -16.41
N PHE A 320 -13.55 0.98 -15.30
CA PHE A 320 -14.99 1.13 -15.19
C PHE A 320 -15.38 2.61 -15.32
N SER A 321 -16.34 2.89 -16.20
CA SER A 321 -16.93 4.21 -16.40
C SER A 321 -18.45 4.08 -16.36
N ILE A 322 -19.12 5.08 -15.79
CA ILE A 322 -20.58 5.08 -15.64
C ILE A 322 -21.15 6.48 -15.82
N HIS A 323 -22.23 6.57 -16.60
CA HIS A 323 -23.01 7.79 -16.73
C HIS A 323 -23.94 7.96 -15.53
N THR A 324 -24.04 9.17 -14.98
CA THR A 324 -24.87 9.49 -13.81
C THR A 324 -26.34 9.12 -14.00
N LEU A 325 -26.88 9.27 -15.22
CA LEU A 325 -28.24 8.85 -15.56
C LEU A 325 -28.48 7.34 -15.34
N SER A 326 -27.46 6.50 -15.56
CA SER A 326 -27.53 5.05 -15.30
C SER A 326 -27.65 4.74 -13.80
N LEU A 327 -26.98 5.52 -12.93
CA LEU A 327 -27.11 5.38 -11.48
C LEU A 327 -28.54 5.67 -11.02
N ILE A 328 -29.16 6.72 -11.57
CA ILE A 328 -30.56 7.10 -11.31
C ILE A 328 -31.51 6.00 -11.79
N GLN A 329 -31.39 5.57 -13.05
CA GLN A 329 -32.26 4.57 -13.66
C GLN A 329 -32.18 3.20 -12.95
N ASN A 330 -30.99 2.78 -12.50
CA ASN A 330 -30.79 1.51 -11.83
C ASN A 330 -30.93 1.59 -10.29
N ASN A 331 -31.05 2.78 -9.71
CA ASN A 331 -30.99 3.04 -8.27
C ASN A 331 -29.75 2.41 -7.61
N LYS A 332 -28.55 2.73 -8.12
CA LYS A 332 -27.27 2.17 -7.63
C LYS A 332 -26.28 3.26 -7.23
N SER A 333 -25.29 2.89 -6.42
CA SER A 333 -24.18 3.79 -6.03
C SER A 333 -22.83 3.13 -6.29
N VAL A 334 -21.84 3.96 -6.63
CA VAL A 334 -20.44 3.57 -6.80
C VAL A 334 -19.59 4.51 -5.96
N CYS A 335 -18.72 3.95 -5.14
CA CYS A 335 -17.90 4.64 -4.15
C CYS A 335 -16.43 4.23 -4.31
N GLY A 336 -15.52 5.16 -4.00
CA GLY A 336 -14.08 4.88 -3.91
C GLY A 336 -13.59 5.14 -2.49
N PHE A 337 -12.79 4.23 -1.93
CA PHE A 337 -12.18 4.42 -0.61
C PHE A 337 -10.70 4.03 -0.64
N HIS A 338 -9.82 4.87 -0.08
CA HIS A 338 -8.44 4.47 0.15
C HIS A 338 -7.84 5.26 1.33
N LEU A 339 -7.61 4.59 2.46
CA LEU A 339 -7.21 5.20 3.73
C LEU A 339 -6.02 6.19 3.63
N GLY A 340 -5.00 5.87 2.81
CA GLY A 340 -3.84 6.76 2.62
C GLY A 340 -4.06 8.05 1.80
N TYR A 341 -5.29 8.32 1.34
CA TYR A 341 -5.72 9.64 0.82
C TYR A 341 -6.66 10.36 1.81
N LEU A 342 -6.87 9.78 3.00
CA LEU A 342 -7.71 10.31 4.08
C LEU A 342 -6.87 10.66 5.33
N ASP A 343 -5.54 10.66 5.21
CA ASP A 343 -4.59 10.81 6.31
C ASP A 343 -4.58 12.18 6.99
N GLY A 344 -5.29 13.17 6.44
CA GLY A 344 -5.54 14.47 7.09
C GLY A 344 -6.81 14.53 7.95
N GLU A 345 -7.76 13.60 7.78
CA GLU A 345 -9.06 13.62 8.47
C GLU A 345 -8.96 12.87 9.82
N VAL A 346 -8.16 13.43 10.73
CA VAL A 346 -7.78 12.78 12.00
C VAL A 346 -9.00 12.40 12.83
N GLU A 347 -9.99 13.29 12.97
CA GLU A 347 -11.21 13.06 13.74
C GLU A 347 -12.01 11.86 13.24
N VAL A 348 -12.11 11.69 11.91
CA VAL A 348 -12.83 10.57 11.29
C VAL A 348 -12.11 9.25 11.57
N ILE A 349 -10.78 9.24 11.44
CA ILE A 349 -9.93 8.09 11.77
C ILE A 349 -10.02 7.74 13.27
N LEU A 350 -9.99 8.74 14.16
CA LEU A 350 -10.11 8.57 15.61
C LEU A 350 -11.46 7.93 15.99
N GLN A 351 -12.57 8.38 15.40
CA GLN A 351 -13.91 7.83 15.66
C GLN A 351 -14.04 6.37 15.20
N ALA A 352 -13.57 6.05 13.99
CA ALA A 352 -13.54 4.68 13.48
C ALA A 352 -12.68 3.78 14.40
N MET A 353 -11.47 4.21 14.74
CA MET A 353 -10.55 3.43 15.60
C MET A 353 -11.08 3.24 17.02
N THR A 354 -11.75 4.23 17.60
CA THR A 354 -12.39 4.10 18.93
C THR A 354 -13.43 2.97 18.89
N THR A 355 -14.30 2.99 17.88
CA THR A 355 -15.35 1.96 17.69
C THR A 355 -14.74 0.57 17.47
N ILE A 356 -13.69 0.47 16.64
CA ILE A 356 -12.96 -0.78 16.39
C ILE A 356 -12.34 -1.34 17.68
N LEU A 357 -11.71 -0.50 18.50
CA LEU A 357 -11.11 -0.90 19.77
C LEU A 357 -12.16 -1.38 20.78
N ASP A 358 -13.34 -0.76 20.80
CA ASP A 358 -14.46 -1.23 21.63
C ASP A 358 -15.03 -2.57 21.14
N LEU A 359 -15.11 -2.80 19.83
CA LEU A 359 -15.48 -4.11 19.29
C LEU A 359 -14.44 -5.20 19.65
N TYR A 360 -13.15 -4.86 19.69
CA TYR A 360 -12.11 -5.78 20.16
C TYR A 360 -12.27 -6.10 21.66
N ARG A 361 -12.46 -5.07 22.51
CA ARG A 361 -12.73 -5.25 23.96
C ARG A 361 -13.96 -6.11 24.23
N GLN A 362 -14.98 -6.02 23.37
CA GLN A 362 -16.19 -6.85 23.42
C GLN A 362 -15.99 -8.29 22.88
N GLY A 363 -14.79 -8.65 22.41
CA GLY A 363 -14.50 -9.95 21.80
C GLY A 363 -15.17 -10.19 20.44
N LYS A 364 -15.72 -9.14 19.81
CA LYS A 364 -16.46 -9.23 18.53
C LYS A 364 -15.56 -9.27 17.30
N ILE A 365 -14.33 -8.77 17.42
CA ILE A 365 -13.30 -8.83 16.38
C ILE A 365 -11.99 -9.33 16.99
N LYS A 366 -11.20 -10.04 16.19
CA LYS A 366 -9.85 -10.50 16.56
C LYS A 366 -8.97 -10.56 15.30
N PRO A 367 -7.94 -9.71 15.17
CA PRO A 367 -7.07 -9.71 14.00
C PRO A 367 -6.42 -11.07 13.76
N ARG A 368 -6.62 -11.65 12.58
CA ARG A 368 -5.96 -12.90 12.21
C ARG A 368 -4.54 -12.62 11.69
N ILE A 369 -3.54 -13.05 12.45
CA ILE A 369 -2.16 -13.12 11.98
C ILE A 369 -2.00 -14.36 11.10
N ASP A 370 -1.36 -14.16 9.96
CA ASP A 370 -1.05 -15.21 8.99
C ASP A 370 0.40 -15.73 9.15
N SER A 371 1.34 -14.80 9.34
CA SER A 371 2.77 -15.07 9.44
C SER A 371 3.51 -13.84 9.99
N THR A 372 4.54 -14.10 10.78
CA THR A 372 5.52 -13.13 11.26
C THR A 372 6.86 -13.36 10.55
N TYR A 373 7.57 -12.28 10.25
CA TYR A 373 8.87 -12.28 9.57
C TYR A 373 9.79 -11.26 10.21
N HIS A 374 11.08 -11.56 10.37
CA HIS A 374 12.05 -10.55 10.79
C HIS A 374 12.24 -9.49 9.69
N LEU A 375 12.74 -8.29 10.05
CA LEU A 375 13.04 -7.24 9.05
C LEU A 375 13.98 -7.75 7.94
N GLU A 376 14.94 -8.61 8.30
CA GLU A 376 15.82 -9.34 7.36
C GLU A 376 15.05 -10.05 6.23
N GLN A 377 13.87 -10.60 6.53
CA GLN A 377 13.07 -11.47 5.66
C GLN A 377 11.99 -10.71 4.85
N VAL A 378 12.04 -9.37 4.80
CA VAL A 378 11.01 -8.54 4.13
C VAL A 378 10.70 -8.98 2.68
N GLY A 379 11.70 -9.52 1.97
CA GLY A 379 11.52 -10.01 0.60
C GLY A 379 10.50 -11.14 0.50
N ASP A 380 10.52 -12.08 1.44
CA ASP A 380 9.62 -13.22 1.47
C ASP A 380 8.29 -12.90 2.16
N ALA A 381 8.27 -11.97 3.12
CA ALA A 381 7.03 -11.36 3.63
C ALA A 381 6.21 -10.69 2.49
N MET A 382 6.88 -9.88 1.66
CA MET A 382 6.26 -9.26 0.47
C MET A 382 5.83 -10.32 -0.54
N ARG A 383 6.63 -11.36 -0.78
CA ARG A 383 6.30 -12.45 -1.69
C ARG A 383 5.03 -13.18 -1.25
N ARG A 384 4.92 -13.56 0.03
CA ARG A 384 3.79 -14.31 0.58
C ARG A 384 2.45 -13.60 0.36
N MET A 385 2.42 -12.28 0.55
CA MET A 385 1.25 -11.47 0.23
C MET A 385 1.03 -11.31 -1.28
N GLN A 386 2.09 -11.06 -2.06
CA GLN A 386 1.96 -10.80 -3.49
C GLN A 386 1.52 -12.04 -4.29
N GLU A 387 1.97 -13.23 -3.89
CA GLU A 387 1.52 -14.52 -4.43
C GLU A 387 0.13 -14.93 -3.90
N ARG A 388 -0.50 -14.09 -3.06
CA ARG A 388 -1.82 -14.29 -2.44
C ARG A 388 -1.89 -15.58 -1.61
N ASN A 389 -0.79 -15.99 -0.97
CA ASN A 389 -0.71 -17.21 -0.16
C ASN A 389 -1.21 -17.01 1.29
N ASN A 390 -1.17 -15.78 1.81
CA ASN A 390 -1.59 -15.44 3.18
C ASN A 390 -3.09 -15.69 3.48
N ILE A 391 -3.41 -16.06 4.73
CA ILE A 391 -4.76 -16.12 5.31
C ILE A 391 -4.79 -15.25 6.58
N GLY A 392 -5.01 -13.95 6.41
CA GLY A 392 -4.81 -12.94 7.45
C GLY A 392 -3.71 -11.94 7.11
N LYS A 393 -3.15 -11.33 8.15
CA LYS A 393 -2.13 -10.27 8.07
C LYS A 393 -0.71 -10.86 8.11
N VAL A 394 0.13 -10.41 7.19
CA VAL A 394 1.59 -10.61 7.24
C VAL A 394 2.19 -9.50 8.09
N ILE A 395 2.99 -9.88 9.09
CA ILE A 395 3.62 -8.98 10.06
C ILE A 395 5.15 -9.02 9.90
N LEU A 396 5.78 -7.86 10.04
CA LEU A 396 7.22 -7.72 10.20
C LEU A 396 7.53 -7.47 11.68
N ILE A 397 8.46 -8.19 12.28
CA ILE A 397 8.90 -7.99 13.67
C ILE A 397 10.28 -7.34 13.73
N THR A 398 10.49 -6.50 14.74
CA THR A 398 11.71 -5.72 14.95
C THR A 398 12.75 -6.43 15.80
N GLU A 399 12.46 -7.61 16.33
CA GLU A 399 13.46 -8.47 16.95
C GLU A 399 14.50 -8.91 15.89
N PRO A 400 15.81 -8.92 16.16
CA PRO A 400 16.80 -9.43 15.22
C PRO A 400 16.65 -10.94 15.02
N MET A 401 16.75 -11.42 13.78
CA MET A 401 16.66 -12.85 13.51
C MET A 401 17.79 -13.63 14.22
N PRO A 402 17.54 -14.79 14.85
CA PRO A 402 18.57 -15.60 15.50
C PRO A 402 19.74 -15.96 14.59
N GLU A 403 20.94 -16.12 15.16
CA GLU A 403 22.14 -16.46 14.38
C GLU A 403 22.06 -17.79 13.65
N GLU A 404 21.31 -18.75 14.19
CA GLU A 404 21.15 -20.09 13.63
C GLU A 404 20.29 -20.05 12.37
N GLU A 405 19.12 -19.41 12.45
CA GLU A 405 18.25 -19.13 11.30
C GLU A 405 19.00 -18.33 10.21
N LYS A 406 19.82 -17.34 10.61
CA LYS A 406 20.70 -16.59 9.68
C LYS A 406 21.72 -17.47 8.95
N LYS A 407 22.11 -18.62 9.51
CA LYS A 407 23.00 -19.60 8.88
C LYS A 407 22.21 -20.56 7.98
N GLU A 408 20.93 -20.84 8.28
CA GLU A 408 20.05 -21.68 7.45
C GLU A 408 19.53 -20.93 6.22
N GLU A 409 19.02 -19.71 6.38
CA GLU A 409 18.58 -18.86 5.27
C GLU A 409 19.70 -18.65 4.24
N LYS A 410 20.93 -18.38 4.69
CA LYS A 410 22.12 -18.30 3.81
C LYS A 410 22.47 -19.60 3.09
N LYS A 411 22.09 -20.78 3.63
CA LYS A 411 22.23 -22.07 2.92
C LYS A 411 21.11 -22.26 1.90
N GLU A 412 19.89 -21.86 2.23
CA GLU A 412 18.77 -21.89 1.29
C GLU A 412 18.99 -20.97 0.09
N ASP A 413 19.42 -19.72 0.34
CA ASP A 413 19.62 -18.74 -0.73
C ASP A 413 20.74 -19.15 -1.68
N LYS A 414 21.83 -19.76 -1.17
CA LYS A 414 22.83 -20.40 -2.01
C LYS A 414 22.22 -21.52 -2.87
N LYS A 415 21.42 -22.42 -2.30
CA LYS A 415 20.70 -23.46 -3.07
C LYS A 415 19.75 -22.86 -4.12
N LYS A 416 19.03 -21.78 -3.79
CA LYS A 416 18.12 -21.07 -4.70
C LYS A 416 18.89 -20.39 -5.84
N GLU A 417 20.03 -19.77 -5.57
CA GLU A 417 20.92 -19.19 -6.58
C GLU A 417 21.54 -20.25 -7.49
N ASP A 418 22.06 -21.34 -6.93
CA ASP A 418 22.74 -22.39 -7.68
C ASP A 418 21.74 -23.11 -8.60
N LYS A 419 20.53 -23.41 -8.11
CA LYS A 419 19.43 -23.91 -8.95
C LYS A 419 19.07 -22.93 -10.08
N LYS A 420 19.07 -21.62 -9.82
CA LYS A 420 18.85 -20.59 -10.86
C LYS A 420 19.97 -20.54 -11.91
N LYS A 421 21.22 -20.80 -11.52
CA LYS A 421 22.37 -20.88 -12.43
C LYS A 421 22.27 -22.14 -13.30
N ASP A 422 21.86 -23.27 -12.73
CA ASP A 422 21.69 -24.54 -13.44
C ASP A 422 20.50 -24.53 -14.41
N ASP A 423 19.35 -23.97 -14.00
CA ASP A 423 18.19 -23.79 -14.89
C ASP A 423 18.55 -22.85 -16.06
N LYS A 424 19.32 -21.77 -15.81
CA LYS A 424 19.81 -20.89 -16.87
C LYS A 424 20.79 -21.59 -17.82
N LYS A 425 21.72 -22.42 -17.31
CA LYS A 425 22.62 -23.24 -18.15
C LYS A 425 21.86 -24.20 -19.06
N LYS A 426 20.76 -24.80 -18.57
CA LYS A 426 19.90 -25.71 -19.37
C LYS A 426 19.09 -24.99 -20.45
N ASP A 427 18.68 -23.75 -20.20
CA ASP A 427 17.99 -22.93 -21.21
C ASP A 427 18.97 -22.39 -22.27
N ASP A 428 20.22 -22.12 -21.90
CA ASP A 428 21.25 -21.72 -22.86
C ASP A 428 21.75 -22.94 -23.68
N SER A 429 21.93 -24.13 -23.09
CA SER A 429 22.26 -25.35 -23.85
C SER A 429 21.16 -25.74 -24.85
N LYS A 430 19.87 -25.66 -24.46
CA LYS A 430 18.73 -25.88 -25.36
C LYS A 430 18.64 -24.88 -26.53
N LYS A 431 19.33 -23.73 -26.46
CA LYS A 431 19.46 -22.79 -27.59
C LYS A 431 20.64 -23.11 -28.49
N GLU A 432 21.66 -23.79 -27.96
CA GLU A 432 22.79 -24.30 -28.75
C GLU A 432 22.39 -25.56 -29.53
N ASP A 433 21.70 -26.52 -28.89
CA ASP A 433 21.14 -27.71 -29.57
C ASP A 433 20.26 -27.31 -30.78
N LYS A 434 19.35 -26.32 -30.59
CA LYS A 434 18.49 -25.76 -31.63
C LYS A 434 19.22 -24.94 -32.71
N LYS A 435 20.51 -24.65 -32.53
CA LYS A 435 21.38 -24.03 -33.54
C LYS A 435 22.15 -25.07 -34.34
N GLU A 436 22.43 -26.25 -33.78
CA GLU A 436 23.08 -27.35 -34.48
C GLU A 436 22.09 -28.12 -35.37
N GLU A 437 20.87 -28.41 -34.90
CA GLU A 437 19.79 -29.00 -35.73
C GLU A 437 19.43 -28.19 -36.99
N LYS A 438 19.86 -26.92 -37.09
CA LYS A 438 19.65 -26.06 -38.27
C LYS A 438 20.80 -26.03 -39.27
N LYS A 439 21.83 -26.87 -39.12
CA LYS A 439 22.99 -26.91 -40.02
C LYS A 439 23.08 -28.13 -40.95
N GLU A 440 22.23 -29.15 -40.77
CA GLU A 440 22.25 -30.36 -41.60
C GLU A 440 20.95 -30.55 -42.39
N GLU A 441 20.85 -29.89 -43.55
CA GLU A 441 20.16 -30.45 -44.73
C GLU A 441 20.73 -29.82 -46.03
N PRO A 442 20.90 -30.58 -47.14
CA PRO A 442 21.78 -30.18 -48.24
C PRO A 442 21.08 -29.46 -49.42
N LYS A 443 21.87 -28.70 -50.19
CA LYS A 443 21.46 -28.03 -51.43
C LYS A 443 21.05 -29.01 -52.53
N LYS A 444 20.04 -28.65 -53.32
CA LYS A 444 19.87 -29.01 -54.74
C LYS A 444 19.38 -27.82 -55.57
N GLU A 445 19.54 -27.92 -56.89
CA GLU A 445 19.85 -26.80 -57.79
C GLU A 445 18.67 -26.23 -58.62
N GLU A 446 19.03 -25.21 -59.40
CA GLU A 446 18.25 -24.30 -60.25
C GLU A 446 17.38 -24.93 -61.37
N LYS A 447 16.28 -24.26 -61.77
CA LYS A 447 16.21 -23.43 -63.01
C LYS A 447 14.84 -22.82 -63.32
N ASN A 448 14.88 -21.63 -63.95
CA ASN A 448 13.99 -20.95 -64.94
C ASN A 448 12.52 -21.44 -65.10
N GLU A 449 11.51 -20.57 -65.28
CA GLU A 449 11.37 -19.68 -66.47
C GLU A 449 10.56 -18.38 -66.25
N GLU A 450 10.50 -17.56 -67.30
CA GLU A 450 10.09 -16.15 -67.34
C GLU A 450 8.67 -15.89 -67.91
N LYS A 451 8.14 -14.68 -67.62
CA LYS A 451 7.20 -13.87 -68.43
C LYS A 451 5.78 -14.41 -68.72
N ASN A 452 4.75 -13.65 -68.32
CA ASN A 452 4.18 -12.64 -69.24
C ASN A 452 3.20 -11.64 -68.59
N GLU A 453 2.86 -10.61 -69.36
CA GLU A 453 2.27 -9.33 -68.96
C GLU A 453 0.72 -9.20 -69.15
N VAL A 454 0.09 -8.45 -68.23
CA VAL A 454 -0.86 -7.33 -68.50
C VAL A 454 -2.34 -7.57 -68.96
N LYS A 455 -3.24 -6.84 -68.26
CA LYS A 455 -4.58 -6.26 -68.60
C LYS A 455 -5.93 -7.00 -68.34
N LYS A 456 -6.67 -6.38 -67.40
CA LYS A 456 -8.10 -5.95 -67.41
C LYS A 456 -9.26 -6.92 -67.17
N GLU A 457 -10.02 -6.60 -66.11
CA GLU A 457 -11.45 -6.20 -66.08
C GLU A 457 -12.27 -6.40 -67.39
N GLU A 458 -13.54 -6.81 -67.38
CA GLU A 458 -14.65 -6.31 -66.56
C GLU A 458 -15.92 -7.21 -66.66
N LYS A 459 -16.97 -6.90 -65.86
CA LYS A 459 -18.41 -7.25 -65.97
C LYS A 459 -18.96 -8.63 -65.55
N LYS A 460 -19.90 -8.57 -64.60
CA LYS A 460 -21.25 -9.18 -64.68
C LYS A 460 -22.26 -8.25 -63.97
N GLU A 461 -23.45 -8.09 -64.56
CA GLU A 461 -24.52 -7.21 -64.08
C GLU A 461 -25.62 -7.99 -63.31
N GLU A 462 -26.32 -7.30 -62.40
CA GLU A 462 -27.63 -7.72 -61.86
C GLU A 462 -28.78 -7.33 -62.84
N PRO A 463 -30.07 -7.62 -62.55
CA PRO A 463 -30.82 -6.63 -61.77
C PRO A 463 -32.00 -7.11 -60.89
N LYS A 464 -32.34 -6.25 -59.91
CA LYS A 464 -33.68 -5.96 -59.33
C LYS A 464 -34.41 -6.96 -58.40
N LYS A 465 -34.77 -6.43 -57.22
CA LYS A 465 -36.05 -6.65 -56.52
C LYS A 465 -36.72 -5.30 -56.24
N GLU A 466 -38.04 -5.28 -56.22
CA GLU A 466 -38.88 -4.07 -56.05
C GLU A 466 -39.24 -3.77 -54.58
N GLU A 467 -39.69 -2.54 -54.35
CA GLU A 467 -40.10 -1.98 -53.06
C GLU A 467 -41.49 -2.47 -52.61
N LYS A 468 -41.65 -2.69 -51.29
CA LYS A 468 -42.65 -2.00 -50.47
C LYS A 468 -42.41 -2.19 -48.97
#